data_AF-A0A7S3Q705-F1
#
_entry.id   AF-A0A7S3Q705-F1
#
_cell.length_a   1.000
_cell.length_b   1.000
_cell.length_c   1.000
_cell.angle_alpha   90.00
_cell.angle_beta   90.00
_cell.angle_gamma   90.00
#
_symmetry.space_group_name_H-M   'P 1'
#
loop_
_entity.id
_entity.type
_entity.pdbx_description
1 polymer ?
#
loop_
_entity_poly.entity_id
_entity_poly.type
_entity_poly.pdbx_seq_one_letter_code
_entity_poly.pdbx_strand_id
1 'polypeptide(L)'
;GDEVIVTLPGDDKGLSLAEVEVFGTSTPLYNVALNKSTSQSSTYLNAPLYSSFKAVDGDVRPESVVGLSTNLSITGEDLNPWWEVTLGISVVIDSITIYNRAGITTERLKGFRLEIFNGDDASAVFTYNDPSAVDPGPLIPITTGPSGIFYSSHVVKV
;
A
#
# COMPACT_ATOMS: atom_id res chain seq x y z
N GLY A 1 -5.98 12.37 -4.09
CA GLY A 1 -5.18 11.38 -4.79
C GLY A 1 -6.03 10.18 -5.02
N ASP A 2 -5.69 9.39 -6.00
CA ASP A 2 -6.24 8.07 -6.13
C ASP A 2 -5.15 7.04 -6.37
N GLU A 3 -3.89 7.35 -5.95
CA GLU A 3 -2.65 6.52 -5.79
C GLU A 3 -2.06 6.44 -4.33
N VAL A 4 -1.30 5.39 -3.92
CA VAL A 4 -0.76 5.09 -2.54
C VAL A 4 0.44 4.14 -2.72
N ILE A 5 1.69 4.61 -2.91
CA ILE A 5 2.93 3.76 -3.08
C ILE A 5 3.39 3.13 -1.68
N VAL A 6 4.05 1.98 -1.54
CA VAL A 6 4.82 1.36 -0.44
C VAL A 6 5.86 0.47 -1.13
N THR A 7 6.75 1.10 -1.87
CA THR A 7 7.87 0.47 -2.57
C THR A 7 9.02 0.26 -1.60
N LEU A 8 9.63 -0.94 -1.49
CA LEU A 8 10.87 -1.12 -0.72
C LEU A 8 12.13 -1.04 -1.60
N PRO A 9 12.90 0.06 -1.59
CA PRO A 9 14.06 0.20 -2.47
C PRO A 9 15.29 -0.59 -2.00
N GLY A 10 15.97 -1.24 -2.94
CA GLY A 10 17.22 -1.99 -2.73
C GLY A 10 17.18 -3.43 -3.24
N ASP A 11 18.34 -4.08 -3.28
CA ASP A 11 18.48 -5.49 -3.69
C ASP A 11 18.26 -6.45 -2.51
N ASP A 12 17.84 -7.69 -2.80
CA ASP A 12 17.57 -8.78 -1.84
C ASP A 12 16.62 -8.37 -0.70
N LYS A 13 15.43 -7.89 -1.08
CA LYS A 13 14.39 -7.43 -0.15
C LYS A 13 13.06 -8.14 -0.39
N GLY A 14 12.31 -8.37 0.68
CA GLY A 14 10.88 -8.66 0.61
C GLY A 14 10.12 -7.48 1.19
N LEU A 15 8.93 -7.17 0.68
CA LEU A 15 7.93 -6.26 1.27
C LEU A 15 6.86 -7.13 1.96
N SER A 16 6.27 -6.71 3.08
CA SER A 16 5.17 -7.46 3.66
C SER A 16 4.19 -6.56 4.41
N LEU A 17 2.91 -6.61 4.06
CA LEU A 17 1.85 -5.73 4.56
C LEU A 17 0.69 -6.55 5.12
N ALA A 18 0.31 -6.31 6.38
CA ALA A 18 -0.86 -6.93 6.99
C ALA A 18 -2.20 -6.33 6.52
N GLU A 19 -2.25 -5.12 5.97
CA GLU A 19 -3.46 -4.36 5.54
C GLU A 19 -3.04 -2.93 5.09
N VAL A 20 -3.86 -2.16 4.36
CA VAL A 20 -3.67 -0.70 4.16
C VAL A 20 -5.04 0.04 4.22
N GLU A 21 -5.30 0.93 5.19
CA GLU A 21 -6.51 1.77 5.28
C GLU A 21 -6.32 3.22 4.79
N VAL A 22 -7.00 3.60 3.71
CA VAL A 22 -6.91 4.95 3.11
C VAL A 22 -8.19 5.74 3.39
N PHE A 23 -8.14 6.86 4.14
CA PHE A 23 -9.30 7.69 4.48
C PHE A 23 -9.35 8.98 3.63
N GLY A 24 -10.52 9.30 3.04
CA GLY A 24 -10.76 10.52 2.24
C GLY A 24 -12.00 11.33 2.65
N THR A 25 -12.11 12.59 2.18
CA THR A 25 -12.96 13.67 2.73
C THR A 25 -14.49 13.47 2.77
N SER A 26 -15.02 12.37 2.25
CA SER A 26 -16.44 12.07 2.45
C SER A 26 -16.68 11.72 3.92
N THR A 27 -17.79 12.21 4.48
CA THR A 27 -18.29 11.71 5.75
C THR A 27 -19.36 10.65 5.46
N PRO A 28 -19.20 9.39 5.92
CA PRO A 28 -18.06 8.86 6.67
C PRO A 28 -16.81 8.63 5.80
N LEU A 29 -15.64 8.76 6.43
CA LEU A 29 -14.35 8.36 5.84
C LEU A 29 -14.47 6.87 5.46
N TYR A 30 -14.29 6.53 4.19
CA TYR A 30 -14.34 5.14 3.72
C TYR A 30 -13.03 4.73 3.07
N ASN A 31 -12.65 3.46 3.23
CA ASN A 31 -11.50 2.88 2.53
C ASN A 31 -11.81 2.83 1.03
N VAL A 32 -11.31 3.81 0.29
CA VAL A 32 -11.52 3.95 -1.15
C VAL A 32 -10.88 2.81 -1.95
N ALA A 33 -9.85 2.15 -1.39
CA ALA A 33 -9.10 1.06 -2.00
C ALA A 33 -9.77 -0.31 -1.81
N LEU A 34 -10.71 -0.44 -0.86
CA LEU A 34 -11.37 -1.70 -0.54
C LEU A 34 -11.97 -2.37 -1.77
N ASN A 35 -11.58 -3.62 -2.02
CA ASN A 35 -11.99 -4.46 -3.15
C ASN A 35 -11.70 -3.88 -4.54
N LYS A 36 -10.73 -2.97 -4.66
CA LYS A 36 -10.30 -2.43 -5.95
C LYS A 36 -9.33 -3.35 -6.67
N SER A 37 -9.16 -3.12 -7.97
CA SER A 37 -8.22 -3.88 -8.79
C SER A 37 -6.79 -3.57 -8.38
N THR A 38 -5.97 -4.62 -8.27
CA THR A 38 -4.58 -4.50 -7.82
C THR A 38 -3.61 -5.22 -8.74
N SER A 39 -2.36 -4.76 -8.76
CA SER A 39 -1.22 -5.36 -9.45
C SER A 39 -0.02 -5.41 -8.49
N GLN A 40 0.97 -6.24 -8.81
CA GLN A 40 2.26 -6.24 -8.12
C GLN A 40 3.35 -6.74 -9.07
N SER A 41 4.60 -6.35 -8.83
CA SER A 41 5.76 -6.66 -9.68
C SER A 41 5.89 -8.15 -10.00
N SER A 42 5.67 -8.98 -8.98
CA SER A 42 5.60 -10.43 -9.08
C SER A 42 4.77 -10.98 -7.92
N THR A 43 4.43 -12.27 -7.96
CA THR A 43 3.74 -12.94 -6.85
C THR A 43 4.65 -14.02 -6.27
N TYR A 44 4.86 -14.01 -4.96
CA TYR A 44 5.70 -15.00 -4.28
C TYR A 44 5.24 -16.43 -4.63
N LEU A 45 6.17 -17.23 -5.14
CA LEU A 45 5.93 -18.61 -5.62
C LEU A 45 4.83 -18.74 -6.68
N ASN A 46 4.40 -17.64 -7.32
CA ASN A 46 3.21 -17.57 -8.16
C ASN A 46 1.94 -18.14 -7.47
N ALA A 47 1.89 -18.07 -6.14
CA ALA A 47 0.80 -18.65 -5.36
C ALA A 47 -0.36 -17.65 -5.21
N PRO A 48 -1.60 -18.01 -5.57
CA PRO A 48 -2.76 -17.13 -5.45
C PRO A 48 -3.02 -16.59 -4.03
N LEU A 49 -2.56 -17.32 -3.00
CA LEU A 49 -2.64 -16.90 -1.60
C LEU A 49 -1.96 -15.55 -1.36
N TYR A 50 -0.92 -15.21 -2.12
CA TYR A 50 -0.11 -13.99 -1.97
C TYR A 50 -0.40 -12.92 -3.04
N SER A 51 -1.55 -13.02 -3.71
CA SER A 51 -1.94 -12.07 -4.76
C SER A 51 -2.02 -10.63 -4.24
N SER A 52 -1.83 -9.66 -5.14
CA SER A 52 -1.94 -8.23 -4.83
C SER A 52 -3.25 -7.86 -4.12
N PHE A 53 -4.35 -8.54 -4.44
CA PHE A 53 -5.67 -8.24 -3.90
C PHE A 53 -5.74 -8.35 -2.37
N LYS A 54 -4.86 -9.14 -1.76
CA LYS A 54 -4.81 -9.32 -0.31
C LYS A 54 -4.61 -8.03 0.48
N ALA A 55 -3.93 -7.04 -0.07
CA ALA A 55 -3.74 -5.76 0.62
C ALA A 55 -4.98 -4.83 0.58
N VAL A 56 -6.09 -5.24 -0.08
CA VAL A 56 -7.35 -4.48 -0.16
C VAL A 56 -8.59 -5.35 0.04
N ASP A 57 -8.46 -6.55 0.61
CA ASP A 57 -9.59 -7.44 0.88
C ASP A 57 -10.31 -7.13 2.21
N GLY A 58 -9.75 -6.21 3.01
CA GLY A 58 -10.30 -5.71 4.28
C GLY A 58 -10.00 -6.61 5.48
N ASP A 59 -9.11 -7.59 5.35
CA ASP A 59 -8.73 -8.50 6.43
C ASP A 59 -7.55 -7.97 7.27
N VAL A 60 -7.86 -7.02 8.16
CA VAL A 60 -6.88 -6.37 9.05
C VAL A 60 -6.41 -7.23 10.23
N ARG A 61 -6.87 -8.48 10.32
CA ARG A 61 -6.64 -9.33 11.50
C ARG A 61 -5.14 -9.69 11.62
N PRO A 62 -4.60 -9.75 12.84
CA PRO A 62 -3.19 -10.10 13.03
C PRO A 62 -2.93 -11.56 12.60
N GLU A 63 -1.69 -11.86 12.18
CA GLU A 63 -1.27 -13.23 11.77
C GLU A 63 -1.60 -14.30 12.83
N SER A 64 -1.66 -13.94 14.12
CA SER A 64 -2.04 -14.86 15.20
C SER A 64 -3.48 -15.37 15.12
N VAL A 65 -4.36 -14.69 14.37
CA VAL A 65 -5.77 -15.04 14.19
C VAL A 65 -6.01 -15.76 12.87
N VAL A 66 -5.38 -15.30 11.79
CA VAL A 66 -5.61 -15.82 10.43
C VAL A 66 -4.66 -16.94 10.02
N GLY A 67 -3.53 -17.07 10.73
CA GLY A 67 -2.42 -17.93 10.35
C GLY A 67 -1.31 -17.12 9.67
N LEU A 68 -0.08 -17.64 9.74
CA LEU A 68 1.08 -16.95 9.18
C LEU A 68 0.90 -16.73 7.67
N SER A 69 1.06 -15.49 7.22
CA SER A 69 1.06 -15.10 5.80
C SER A 69 -0.24 -15.33 5.01
N THR A 70 -1.39 -15.55 5.65
CA THR A 70 -2.64 -15.91 4.93
C THR A 70 -3.44 -14.71 4.40
N ASN A 71 -3.21 -13.52 4.95
CA ASN A 71 -3.84 -12.26 4.57
C ASN A 71 -2.84 -11.24 3.99
N LEU A 72 -1.66 -11.70 3.55
CA LEU A 72 -0.62 -10.81 3.03
C LEU A 72 -0.57 -10.84 1.50
N SER A 73 -0.40 -9.65 0.91
CA SER A 73 0.17 -9.52 -0.42
C SER A 73 1.69 -9.71 -0.33
N ILE A 74 2.28 -10.58 -1.17
CA ILE A 74 3.73 -10.84 -1.13
C ILE A 74 4.29 -10.96 -2.55
N THR A 75 5.28 -10.12 -2.86
CA THR A 75 6.09 -10.23 -4.07
C THR A 75 7.18 -11.29 -3.92
N GLY A 76 7.79 -11.70 -5.03
CA GLY A 76 9.11 -12.31 -5.01
C GLY A 76 10.20 -11.37 -4.50
N GLU A 77 11.43 -11.86 -4.49
CA GLU A 77 12.63 -11.05 -4.30
C GLU A 77 12.98 -10.42 -5.66
N ASP A 78 12.43 -9.23 -5.91
CA ASP A 78 12.57 -8.50 -7.17
C ASP A 78 13.48 -7.28 -7.00
N LEU A 79 13.96 -6.74 -8.13
CA LEU A 79 14.56 -5.41 -8.17
C LEU A 79 13.44 -4.36 -8.06
N ASN A 80 13.45 -3.55 -7.00
CA ASN A 80 12.45 -2.52 -6.71
C ASN A 80 11.01 -3.09 -6.73
N PRO A 81 10.66 -4.01 -5.80
CA PRO A 81 9.33 -4.59 -5.74
C PRO A 81 8.28 -3.50 -5.51
N TRP A 82 7.16 -3.65 -6.20
CA TRP A 82 6.03 -2.72 -6.13
C TRP A 82 4.72 -3.51 -6.13
N TRP A 83 3.72 -2.89 -5.55
CA TRP A 83 2.31 -3.20 -5.57
C TRP A 83 1.56 -1.99 -6.13
N GLU A 84 0.34 -2.19 -6.57
CA GLU A 84 -0.51 -1.14 -7.11
C GLU A 84 -1.96 -1.48 -6.91
N VAL A 85 -2.77 -0.45 -6.68
CA VAL A 85 -4.23 -0.56 -6.78
C VAL A 85 -4.74 0.46 -7.79
N THR A 86 -5.98 0.36 -8.21
CA THR A 86 -6.60 1.30 -9.14
C THR A 86 -7.97 1.66 -8.59
N LEU A 87 -8.18 2.90 -8.11
CA LEU A 87 -9.49 3.27 -7.53
C LEU A 87 -10.61 3.34 -8.56
N GLY A 88 -10.24 3.61 -9.82
CA GLY A 88 -11.17 3.81 -10.93
C GLY A 88 -11.91 5.15 -10.91
N ILE A 89 -11.72 5.97 -9.88
CA ILE A 89 -12.24 7.35 -9.78
C ILE A 89 -11.24 8.25 -9.06
N SER A 90 -11.18 9.52 -9.43
CA SER A 90 -10.48 10.52 -8.62
C SER A 90 -11.16 10.66 -7.28
N VAL A 91 -10.37 10.57 -6.22
CA VAL A 91 -10.81 10.96 -4.89
C VAL A 91 -9.80 11.91 -4.26
N VAL A 92 -10.23 12.59 -3.20
CA VAL A 92 -9.29 13.27 -2.30
C VAL A 92 -8.89 12.22 -1.26
N ILE A 93 -7.60 11.88 -1.22
CA ILE A 93 -7.02 11.03 -0.18
C ILE A 93 -6.52 11.99 0.89
N ASP A 94 -7.04 11.89 2.11
CA ASP A 94 -6.58 12.69 3.25
C ASP A 94 -5.52 11.94 4.05
N SER A 95 -5.63 10.60 4.09
CA SER A 95 -4.68 9.76 4.77
C SER A 95 -4.65 8.36 4.21
N ILE A 96 -3.55 7.69 4.51
CA ILE A 96 -3.20 6.35 4.13
C ILE A 96 -2.67 5.70 5.39
N THR A 97 -3.08 4.48 5.68
CA THR A 97 -2.62 3.70 6.81
C THR A 97 -2.09 2.43 6.23
N ILE A 98 -0.88 2.04 6.55
CA ILE A 98 -0.30 0.80 6.06
C ILE A 98 -0.09 -0.09 7.27
N TYR A 99 -0.82 -1.17 7.36
CA TYR A 99 -0.53 -2.23 8.29
C TYR A 99 0.60 -3.09 7.71
N ASN A 100 1.68 -3.19 8.46
CA ASN A 100 2.84 -4.00 8.12
C ASN A 100 2.60 -5.44 8.55
N ARG A 101 3.29 -6.39 7.93
CA ARG A 101 3.31 -7.78 8.38
C ARG A 101 3.62 -7.87 9.88
N ALA A 102 2.95 -8.80 10.55
CA ALA A 102 3.25 -9.15 11.94
C ALA A 102 4.20 -10.37 12.01
N GLY A 103 4.80 -10.62 13.18
CA GLY A 103 5.56 -11.85 13.42
C GLY A 103 7.00 -11.81 12.90
N ILE A 104 7.29 -12.53 11.83
CA ILE A 104 8.66 -12.62 11.27
C ILE A 104 8.84 -11.66 10.10
N THR A 105 10.06 -11.18 9.90
CA THR A 105 10.43 -10.32 8.77
C THR A 105 9.64 -9.01 8.71
N THR A 106 9.32 -8.42 9.87
CA THR A 106 8.57 -7.15 9.96
C THR A 106 9.38 -5.97 9.42
N GLU A 107 10.71 -6.08 9.43
CA GLU A 107 11.65 -5.10 8.88
C GLU A 107 11.62 -4.98 7.35
N ARG A 108 10.87 -5.85 6.66
CA ARG A 108 10.69 -5.87 5.21
C ARG A 108 10.05 -4.62 4.63
N LEU A 109 9.38 -3.81 5.44
CA LEU A 109 8.85 -2.54 4.97
C LEU A 109 9.80 -1.36 5.17
N LYS A 110 10.93 -1.55 5.85
CA LYS A 110 11.85 -0.46 6.21
C LYS A 110 12.34 0.35 5.01
N GLY A 111 12.09 1.66 5.04
CA GLY A 111 12.60 2.62 4.06
C GLY A 111 11.78 2.66 2.78
N PHE A 112 10.52 2.24 2.85
CA PHE A 112 9.65 2.28 1.69
C PHE A 112 9.39 3.69 1.18
N ARG A 113 9.05 3.82 -0.11
CA ARG A 113 8.50 5.06 -0.69
C ARG A 113 7.03 4.88 -0.97
N LEU A 114 6.24 5.93 -0.76
CA LEU A 114 4.84 6.07 -1.10
C LEU A 114 4.66 7.20 -2.08
N GLU A 115 3.85 6.99 -3.11
CA GLU A 115 3.63 7.95 -4.19
C GLU A 115 2.14 7.95 -4.56
N ILE A 116 1.61 9.16 -4.74
CA ILE A 116 0.25 9.39 -5.20
C ILE A 116 0.34 9.95 -6.62
N PHE A 117 -0.40 9.44 -7.59
CA PHE A 117 -0.52 9.93 -8.96
C PHE A 117 -1.93 10.47 -9.18
N ASN A 118 -2.07 11.22 -10.27
CA ASN A 118 -3.33 11.77 -10.76
C ASN A 118 -3.33 11.63 -12.29
N GLY A 119 -3.94 10.58 -12.80
CA GLY A 119 -4.20 10.46 -14.23
C GLY A 119 -3.05 9.77 -14.93
N ASP A 120 -2.76 10.24 -16.13
CA ASP A 120 -1.57 9.85 -16.88
C ASP A 120 -0.35 10.72 -16.51
N ASP A 121 -0.37 11.39 -15.36
CA ASP A 121 0.72 12.26 -14.91
C ASP A 121 2.02 11.44 -14.80
N ALA A 122 3.08 11.95 -15.44
CA ALA A 122 4.40 11.32 -15.43
C ALA A 122 5.12 11.43 -14.07
N SER A 123 4.55 12.18 -13.11
CA SER A 123 5.13 12.45 -11.81
C SER A 123 4.09 12.35 -10.70
N ALA A 124 4.50 11.86 -9.53
CA ALA A 124 3.66 11.80 -8.35
C ALA A 124 3.24 13.20 -7.87
N VAL A 125 1.96 13.36 -7.52
CA VAL A 125 1.39 14.54 -6.85
C VAL A 125 1.65 14.56 -5.34
N PHE A 126 2.02 13.42 -4.76
CA PHE A 126 2.50 13.32 -3.38
C PHE A 126 3.54 12.22 -3.29
N THR A 127 4.57 12.43 -2.47
CA THR A 127 5.56 11.40 -2.16
C THR A 127 5.83 11.40 -0.66
N TYR A 128 5.79 10.24 -0.04
CA TYR A 128 6.24 9.99 1.32
C TYR A 128 7.40 8.99 1.28
N ASN A 129 8.48 9.30 1.97
CA ASN A 129 9.59 8.36 2.14
C ASN A 129 9.59 7.95 3.61
N ASP A 130 9.44 6.67 3.89
CA ASP A 130 9.50 6.14 5.25
C ASP A 130 10.86 6.47 5.86
N PRO A 131 10.90 7.24 6.96
CA PRO A 131 12.14 7.65 7.59
C PRO A 131 12.75 6.53 8.45
N SER A 132 12.06 5.39 8.60
CA SER A 132 12.43 4.36 9.56
C SER A 132 13.75 3.71 9.17
N ALA A 133 14.75 3.83 10.06
CA ALA A 133 16.02 3.12 9.92
C ALA A 133 15.94 1.66 10.41
N VAL A 134 14.79 1.27 10.96
CA VAL A 134 14.46 -0.03 11.55
C VAL A 134 13.04 -0.41 11.13
N ASP A 135 12.53 -1.53 11.66
CA ASP A 135 11.13 -1.92 11.50
C ASP A 135 10.17 -0.73 11.75
N PRO A 136 9.34 -0.34 10.77
CA PRO A 136 8.40 0.78 10.90
C PRO A 136 7.19 0.46 11.79
N GLY A 137 7.09 -0.77 12.30
CA GLY A 137 6.03 -1.21 13.21
C GLY A 137 4.79 -1.72 12.46
N PRO A 138 3.77 -2.19 13.20
CA PRO A 138 2.63 -2.92 12.63
C PRO A 138 1.61 -2.04 11.92
N LEU A 139 1.61 -0.73 12.16
CA LEU A 139 0.63 0.22 11.62
C LEU A 139 1.32 1.56 11.35
N ILE A 140 1.21 2.05 10.12
CA ILE A 140 1.97 3.20 9.61
C ILE A 140 0.99 4.21 9.01
N PRO A 141 0.50 5.18 9.82
CA PRO A 141 -0.39 6.23 9.34
C PRO A 141 0.39 7.34 8.63
N ILE A 142 -0.13 7.79 7.51
CA ILE A 142 0.44 8.81 6.62
C ILE A 142 -0.67 9.80 6.29
N THR A 143 -0.43 11.07 6.57
CA THR A 143 -1.35 12.17 6.24
C THR A 143 -0.85 12.89 5.00
N THR A 144 -1.72 13.14 4.03
CA THR A 144 -1.35 13.74 2.73
C THR A 144 -1.39 15.27 2.74
N GLY A 145 -1.87 15.90 3.81
CA GLY A 145 -1.95 17.35 4.00
C GLY A 145 -3.32 17.96 3.61
N PRO A 146 -3.57 19.25 3.92
CA PRO A 146 -4.90 19.84 3.80
C PRO A 146 -5.37 19.89 2.33
N SER A 147 -6.55 19.32 2.12
CA SER A 147 -7.25 19.17 0.84
C SER A 147 -7.32 20.50 0.08
N GLY A 148 -6.64 20.60 -1.06
CA GLY A 148 -6.44 21.87 -1.76
C GLY A 148 -6.28 21.74 -3.26
N ILE A 149 -7.35 21.28 -3.93
CA ILE A 149 -7.67 21.39 -5.37
C ILE A 149 -6.79 20.50 -6.28
N PHE A 150 -7.42 19.73 -7.18
CA PHE A 150 -7.20 19.61 -8.65
C PHE A 150 -8.00 18.40 -9.21
N TYR A 151 -8.32 18.47 -10.51
CA TYR A 151 -9.33 17.68 -11.23
C TYR A 151 -8.82 16.31 -11.72
N SER A 152 -9.75 15.33 -11.81
CA SER A 152 -9.82 14.20 -12.77
C SER A 152 -8.49 13.49 -13.09
N SER A 153 -8.09 12.40 -12.43
CA SER A 153 -8.47 10.99 -12.66
C SER A 153 -7.33 10.09 -12.08
N HIS A 154 -7.50 8.77 -11.96
CA HIS A 154 -6.52 7.65 -11.86
C HIS A 154 -5.43 7.40 -10.74
N VAL A 155 -5.61 6.18 -10.14
CA VAL A 155 -4.70 4.99 -9.90
C VAL A 155 -3.80 5.07 -8.66
N VAL A 156 -3.72 3.97 -7.80
CA VAL A 156 -3.21 3.47 -6.42
C VAL A 156 -1.82 2.84 -6.07
N LYS A 157 -0.89 2.46 -6.96
CA LYS A 157 0.54 2.09 -6.82
C LYS A 157 1.04 2.29 -5.41
N VAL A 158 1.36 1.15 -4.70
CA VAL A 158 2.18 0.74 -3.48
C VAL A 158 3.65 0.34 -3.85
#